data_AF-A0A495ZJG0-F1
#
_entry.id   AF-A0A495ZJG0-F1
#
_cell.length_a   1.000
_cell.length_b   1.000
_cell.length_c   1.000
_cell.angle_alpha   90.00
_cell.angle_beta   90.00
_cell.angle_gamma   90.00
#
_symmetry.space_group_name_H-M   'P 1'
#
loop_
_entity.id
_entity.type
_entity.pdbx_description
1 polymer ?
#
loop_
_entity_poly.entity_id
_entity_poly.type
_entity_poly.pdbx_seq_one_letter_code
_entity_poly.pdbx_strand_id
1 'polypeptide(L)'
;MEDLLKQNNIALRNEIEKLQCDLIDTQSSIPDELKPYAMWVTNVCENIHQRVLENIRYLEYRQENLLKDILSRTQSIANDFAILNQHQASPILRARTSDRLPLKLLLWLHTTHSQTENIPVAVGDGVFSIWPIEPSIYFTPCAAQQGLLNLPIFFHEFGHLLYRYHQQEMNDLVRELQAAIGGLLPLAVDRDDKYTEIQEQNREVIVQKWYTWTQEFYCDAVGFMMSGPSFAYAFSMYLRILGRTAYYLSVEELGRSSHPVAWIRIHLLADRARQTGYVGVAIDLEEKWNEVATALGIIEDYGGFYNQSFLPVIQQKLDDMLTETSPREFLESEVSNHQSQSTFTSPVALLNMAWHKFLDDPDTYGEWEEGAIESFLETDF
;
A
#
# COMPACT_ATOMS: atom_id res chain seq x y z
N MET A 1 43.90 6.78 -12.49
CA MET A 1 42.44 6.60 -12.70
C MET A 1 42.10 5.13 -12.87
N GLU A 2 42.79 4.41 -13.76
CA GLU A 2 42.64 2.94 -13.93
C GLU A 2 42.74 2.17 -12.61
N ASP A 3 43.81 2.37 -11.83
CA ASP A 3 43.99 1.67 -10.54
C ASP A 3 42.86 1.93 -9.55
N LEU A 4 42.35 3.16 -9.50
CA LEU A 4 41.23 3.54 -8.65
C LEU A 4 39.92 2.86 -9.10
N LEU A 5 39.65 2.83 -10.41
CA LEU A 5 38.49 2.12 -10.96
C LEU A 5 38.58 0.62 -10.70
N LYS A 6 39.78 0.04 -10.81
CA LYS A 6 40.02 -1.36 -10.51
C LYS A 6 39.76 -1.66 -9.03
N GLN A 7 40.26 -0.83 -8.12
CA GLN A 7 39.97 -0.95 -6.68
C GLN A 7 38.47 -0.88 -6.39
N ASN A 8 37.77 0.09 -6.97
CA ASN A 8 36.32 0.26 -6.75
C ASN A 8 35.50 -0.93 -7.26
N ASN A 9 35.78 -1.44 -8.47
CA ASN A 9 35.06 -2.60 -9.01
C ASN A 9 35.39 -3.88 -8.22
N ILE A 10 36.63 -4.06 -7.74
CA ILE A 10 36.98 -5.20 -6.87
C ILE A 10 36.23 -5.10 -5.54
N ALA A 11 36.18 -3.92 -4.93
CA ALA A 11 35.44 -3.73 -3.68
C ALA A 11 33.94 -4.04 -3.87
N LEU A 12 33.33 -3.50 -4.92
CA LEU A 12 31.94 -3.76 -5.27
C LEU A 12 31.67 -5.24 -5.54
N ARG A 13 32.55 -5.93 -6.28
CA ARG A 13 32.45 -7.38 -6.51
C ARG A 13 32.42 -8.14 -5.18
N ASN A 14 33.34 -7.84 -4.27
CA ASN A 14 33.42 -8.54 -2.99
C ASN A 14 32.17 -8.29 -2.11
N GLU A 15 31.52 -7.14 -2.21
CA GLU A 15 30.25 -6.88 -1.52
C GLU A 15 29.09 -7.67 -2.14
N ILE A 16 29.04 -7.73 -3.48
CA ILE A 16 28.04 -8.54 -4.19
C ILE A 16 28.20 -10.03 -3.86
N GLU A 17 29.43 -10.55 -3.89
CA GLU A 17 29.73 -11.95 -3.55
C GLU A 17 29.30 -12.30 -2.12
N LYS A 18 29.45 -11.37 -1.16
CA LYS A 18 28.93 -11.56 0.21
C LYS A 18 27.42 -11.70 0.24
N LEU A 19 26.70 -10.78 -0.44
CA LEU A 19 25.24 -10.85 -0.52
C LEU A 19 24.79 -12.15 -1.21
N GLN A 20 25.49 -12.60 -2.26
CA GLN A 20 25.19 -13.88 -2.90
C GLN A 20 25.32 -15.07 -1.95
N CYS A 21 26.38 -15.11 -1.13
CA CYS A 21 26.52 -16.14 -0.10
C CYS A 21 25.36 -16.09 0.90
N ASP A 22 25.01 -14.92 1.41
CA ASP A 22 23.91 -14.76 2.37
C ASP A 22 22.55 -15.21 1.78
N LEU A 23 22.31 -14.92 0.50
CA LEU A 23 21.10 -15.37 -0.21
C LEU A 23 21.07 -16.90 -0.41
N ILE A 24 22.22 -17.53 -0.67
CA ILE A 24 22.33 -18.99 -0.80
C ILE A 24 22.08 -19.66 0.55
N ASP A 25 22.70 -19.15 1.61
CA ASP A 25 22.60 -19.71 2.96
C ASP A 25 21.16 -19.65 3.52
N THR A 26 20.37 -18.66 3.08
CA THR A 26 18.97 -18.48 3.49
C THR A 26 17.96 -19.27 2.65
N GLN A 27 18.37 -19.82 1.50
CA GLN A 27 17.46 -20.43 0.54
C GLN A 27 16.69 -21.65 1.09
N SER A 28 17.26 -22.38 2.04
CA SER A 28 16.59 -23.53 2.66
C SER A 28 15.56 -23.17 3.73
N SER A 29 15.55 -21.93 4.21
CA SER A 29 14.68 -21.49 5.32
C SER A 29 13.57 -20.52 4.90
N ILE A 30 13.55 -20.07 3.63
CA ILE A 30 12.47 -19.21 3.16
C ILE A 30 11.17 -19.99 2.98
N PRO A 31 10.01 -19.38 3.26
CA PRO A 31 8.72 -19.94 2.91
C PRO A 31 8.57 -20.20 1.41
N ASP A 32 7.74 -21.19 1.06
CA ASP A 32 7.44 -21.54 -0.33
C ASP A 32 6.84 -20.35 -1.09
N GLU A 33 6.00 -19.59 -0.39
CA GLU A 33 5.33 -18.39 -0.88
C GLU A 33 6.33 -17.29 -1.31
N LEU A 34 7.54 -17.26 -0.73
CA LEU A 34 8.58 -16.26 -1.03
C LEU A 34 9.53 -16.70 -2.15
N LYS A 35 9.49 -17.97 -2.59
CA LYS A 35 10.45 -18.51 -3.57
C LYS A 35 10.48 -17.76 -4.90
N PRO A 36 9.36 -17.36 -5.53
CA PRO A 36 9.40 -16.61 -6.79
C PRO A 36 10.15 -15.28 -6.65
N TYR A 37 9.92 -14.57 -5.54
CA TYR A 37 10.62 -13.33 -5.22
C TYR A 37 12.11 -13.57 -4.95
N ALA A 38 12.44 -14.61 -4.20
CA ALA A 38 13.83 -14.97 -3.93
C ALA A 38 14.61 -15.30 -5.20
N MET A 39 14.01 -16.06 -6.12
CA MET A 39 14.60 -16.34 -7.44
C MET A 39 14.85 -15.05 -8.24
N TRP A 40 13.91 -14.11 -8.21
CA TRP A 40 14.08 -12.81 -8.87
C TRP A 40 15.28 -12.04 -8.29
N VAL A 41 15.37 -11.92 -6.96
CA VAL A 41 16.48 -11.21 -6.29
C VAL A 41 17.82 -11.86 -6.59
N THR A 42 17.91 -13.19 -6.54
CA THR A 42 19.13 -13.93 -6.87
C THR A 42 19.57 -13.66 -8.32
N ASN A 43 18.62 -13.66 -9.27
CA ASN A 43 18.91 -13.37 -10.67
C ASN A 43 19.39 -11.93 -10.89
N VAL A 44 18.81 -10.95 -10.21
CA VAL A 44 19.27 -9.55 -10.26
C VAL A 44 20.66 -9.42 -9.65
N CYS A 45 20.91 -10.06 -8.51
CA CYS A 45 22.22 -10.06 -7.87
C CYS A 45 23.30 -10.64 -8.81
N GLU A 46 23.01 -11.77 -9.47
CA GLU A 46 23.90 -12.38 -10.45
C GLU A 46 24.14 -11.49 -11.67
N ASN A 47 23.11 -10.81 -12.18
CA ASN A 47 23.28 -9.86 -13.29
C ASN A 47 24.22 -8.70 -12.92
N ILE A 48 24.03 -8.11 -11.74
CA ILE A 48 24.89 -7.05 -11.21
C ILE A 48 26.33 -7.56 -11.06
N HIS A 49 26.51 -8.78 -10.54
CA HIS A 49 27.81 -9.42 -10.42
C HIS A 49 28.52 -9.54 -11.78
N GLN A 50 27.83 -10.06 -12.80
CA GLN A 50 28.38 -10.20 -14.15
C GLN A 50 28.79 -8.85 -14.75
N ARG A 51 27.99 -7.79 -14.57
CA ARG A 51 28.33 -6.43 -15.02
C ARG A 51 29.61 -5.88 -14.36
N VAL A 52 29.87 -6.21 -13.10
CA VAL A 52 31.14 -5.85 -12.42
C VAL A 52 32.31 -6.62 -13.01
N LEU A 53 32.16 -7.93 -13.24
CA LEU A 53 33.20 -8.76 -13.85
C LEU A 53 33.57 -8.25 -15.25
N GLU A 54 32.59 -7.82 -16.04
CA GLU A 54 32.82 -7.19 -17.34
C GLU A 54 33.64 -5.90 -17.22
N ASN A 55 33.32 -5.02 -16.28
CA ASN A 55 34.12 -3.80 -16.04
C ASN A 55 35.56 -4.13 -15.64
N ILE A 56 35.77 -5.12 -14.76
CA ILE A 56 37.11 -5.57 -14.37
C ILE A 56 37.88 -6.06 -15.59
N ARG A 57 37.24 -6.88 -16.44
CA ARG A 57 37.83 -7.37 -17.69
C ARG A 57 38.16 -6.24 -18.67
N TYR A 58 37.31 -5.21 -18.79
CA TYR A 58 37.61 -4.05 -19.63
C TYR A 58 38.81 -3.24 -19.14
N LEU A 59 39.00 -3.15 -17.83
CA LEU A 59 40.19 -2.51 -17.26
C LEU A 59 41.48 -3.28 -17.60
N GLU A 60 41.42 -4.60 -17.79
CA GLU A 60 42.58 -5.41 -18.21
C GLU A 60 43.06 -5.09 -19.63
N TYR A 61 42.20 -4.55 -20.49
CA TYR A 61 42.58 -4.13 -21.84
C TYR A 61 43.39 -2.83 -21.87
N ARG A 62 43.48 -2.09 -20.75
CA ARG A 62 44.28 -0.84 -20.59
C ARG A 62 44.01 0.21 -21.67
N GLN A 63 42.76 0.33 -22.10
CA GLN A 63 42.34 1.31 -23.10
C GLN A 63 41.85 2.59 -22.42
N GLU A 64 42.64 3.67 -22.51
CA GLU A 64 42.34 4.94 -21.83
C GLU A 64 40.99 5.56 -22.24
N ASN A 65 40.58 5.36 -23.50
CA ASN A 65 39.32 5.88 -24.03
C ASN A 65 38.08 5.21 -23.37
N LEU A 66 38.22 4.04 -22.75
CA LEU A 66 37.13 3.34 -22.08
C LEU A 66 36.94 3.77 -20.61
N LEU A 67 37.92 4.47 -20.00
CA LEU A 67 37.91 4.72 -18.56
C LEU A 67 36.70 5.53 -18.09
N LYS A 68 36.21 6.47 -18.90
CA LYS A 68 35.01 7.27 -18.59
C LYS A 68 33.74 6.42 -18.62
N ASP A 69 33.62 5.54 -19.61
CA ASP A 69 32.47 4.66 -19.75
C ASP A 69 32.46 3.63 -18.61
N ILE A 70 33.63 3.08 -18.26
CA ILE A 70 33.78 2.17 -17.12
C ILE A 70 33.39 2.89 -15.81
N LEU A 71 33.83 4.12 -15.58
CA LEU A 71 33.44 4.90 -14.40
C LEU A 71 31.92 5.07 -14.32
N SER A 72 31.28 5.48 -15.42
CA SER A 72 29.82 5.67 -15.47
C SER A 72 29.07 4.36 -15.21
N ARG A 73 29.54 3.24 -15.80
CA ARG A 73 28.98 1.90 -15.55
C ARG A 73 29.15 1.50 -14.09
N THR A 74 30.34 1.68 -13.49
CA THR A 74 30.58 1.35 -12.08
C THR A 74 29.63 2.13 -11.16
N GLN A 75 29.38 3.42 -11.43
CA GLN A 75 28.43 4.22 -10.65
C GLN A 75 26.99 3.71 -10.77
N SER A 76 26.55 3.37 -11.99
CA SER A 76 25.23 2.77 -12.22
C SER A 76 25.09 1.43 -11.48
N ILE A 77 26.07 0.54 -11.59
CA ILE A 77 26.06 -0.76 -10.89
C ILE A 77 26.04 -0.56 -9.37
N ALA A 78 26.83 0.38 -8.83
CA ALA A 78 26.85 0.65 -7.40
C ALA A 78 25.47 1.13 -6.88
N ASN A 79 24.77 1.96 -7.67
CA ASN A 79 23.41 2.38 -7.32
C ASN A 79 22.41 1.22 -7.41
N ASP A 80 22.47 0.40 -8.46
CA ASP A 80 21.62 -0.78 -8.61
C ASP A 80 21.83 -1.77 -7.45
N PHE A 81 23.09 -2.00 -7.06
CA PHE A 81 23.45 -2.85 -5.92
C PHE A 81 22.98 -2.25 -4.60
N ALA A 82 23.09 -0.94 -4.40
CA ALA A 82 22.60 -0.29 -3.20
C ALA A 82 21.09 -0.48 -3.03
N ILE A 83 20.31 -0.34 -4.11
CA ILE A 83 18.86 -0.58 -4.11
C ILE A 83 18.56 -2.04 -3.76
N LEU A 84 19.23 -2.98 -4.44
CA LEU A 84 19.08 -4.41 -4.20
C LEU A 84 19.35 -4.75 -2.73
N ASN A 85 20.51 -4.32 -2.22
CA ASN A 85 21.00 -4.68 -0.89
C ASN A 85 20.18 -4.03 0.24
N GLN A 86 19.81 -2.75 0.10
CA GLN A 86 19.12 -2.02 1.16
C GLN A 86 17.63 -2.34 1.26
N HIS A 87 16.99 -2.68 0.14
CA HIS A 87 15.54 -2.80 0.10
C HIS A 87 15.07 -4.17 -0.37
N GLN A 88 15.60 -4.68 -1.49
CA GLN A 88 15.02 -5.85 -2.15
C GLN A 88 15.50 -7.19 -1.56
N ALA A 89 16.72 -7.25 -1.04
CA ALA A 89 17.25 -8.47 -0.41
C ALA A 89 16.68 -8.70 1.00
N SER A 90 16.30 -7.63 1.70
CA SER A 90 15.89 -7.70 3.10
C SER A 90 14.77 -8.72 3.37
N PRO A 91 13.66 -8.78 2.61
CA PRO A 91 12.61 -9.77 2.82
C PRO A 91 13.08 -11.23 2.87
N ILE A 92 14.11 -11.57 2.09
CA ILE A 92 14.70 -12.93 2.04
C ILE A 92 15.58 -13.16 3.25
N LEU A 93 16.49 -12.23 3.51
CA LEU A 93 17.47 -12.35 4.60
C LEU A 93 16.82 -12.35 5.99
N ARG A 94 15.62 -11.76 6.12
CA ARG A 94 14.84 -11.69 7.36
C ARG A 94 13.62 -12.61 7.38
N ALA A 95 13.49 -13.54 6.43
CA ALA A 95 12.31 -14.38 6.29
C ALA A 95 12.02 -15.18 7.59
N ARG A 96 10.74 -15.24 7.97
CA ARG A 96 10.23 -15.94 9.15
C ARG A 96 9.02 -16.78 8.78
N THR A 97 8.71 -17.79 9.59
CA THR A 97 7.48 -18.58 9.43
C THR A 97 6.21 -17.72 9.52
N SER A 98 6.25 -16.64 10.31
CA SER A 98 5.14 -15.69 10.43
C SER A 98 4.84 -14.93 9.13
N ASP A 99 5.77 -14.87 8.17
CA ASP A 99 5.53 -14.22 6.88
C ASP A 99 4.57 -15.03 6.00
N ARG A 100 4.35 -16.31 6.29
CA ARG A 100 3.51 -17.21 5.47
C ARG A 100 2.09 -16.69 5.32
N LEU A 101 1.48 -16.25 6.41
CA LEU A 101 0.10 -15.76 6.43
C LEU A 101 -0.09 -14.55 5.51
N PRO A 102 0.66 -13.43 5.68
CA PRO A 102 0.54 -12.29 4.79
C PRO A 102 0.99 -12.61 3.35
N LEU A 103 2.04 -13.41 3.15
CA LEU A 103 2.48 -13.80 1.80
C LEU A 103 1.41 -14.60 1.06
N LYS A 104 0.74 -15.54 1.72
CA LYS A 104 -0.33 -16.35 1.12
C LYS A 104 -1.52 -15.50 0.70
N LEU A 105 -1.91 -14.53 1.54
CA LEU A 105 -2.93 -13.54 1.18
C LEU A 105 -2.49 -12.70 -0.03
N LEU A 106 -1.26 -12.17 -0.03
CA LEU A 106 -0.77 -11.32 -1.11
C LEU A 106 -0.65 -12.07 -2.44
N LEU A 107 -0.18 -13.32 -2.42
CA LEU A 107 -0.14 -14.17 -3.61
C LEU A 107 -1.55 -14.36 -4.18
N TRP A 108 -2.52 -14.73 -3.34
CA TRP A 108 -3.91 -14.83 -3.76
C TRP A 108 -4.44 -13.49 -4.31
N LEU A 109 -4.12 -12.37 -3.64
CA LEU A 109 -4.57 -11.05 -4.06
C LEU A 109 -4.06 -10.71 -5.46
N HIS A 110 -2.78 -10.97 -5.73
CA HIS A 110 -2.17 -10.76 -7.03
C HIS A 110 -2.78 -11.62 -8.15
N THR A 111 -3.20 -12.86 -7.87
CA THR A 111 -3.86 -13.72 -8.88
C THR A 111 -5.28 -13.26 -9.23
N THR A 112 -5.87 -12.35 -8.46
CA THR A 112 -7.20 -11.80 -8.77
C THR A 112 -7.21 -10.80 -9.92
N HIS A 113 -6.05 -10.35 -10.39
CA HIS A 113 -5.95 -9.34 -11.43
C HIS A 113 -4.85 -9.67 -12.45
N SER A 114 -5.22 -9.66 -13.75
CA SER A 114 -4.36 -10.13 -14.84
C SER A 114 -3.03 -9.39 -15.00
N GLN A 115 -2.97 -8.10 -14.64
CA GLN A 115 -1.73 -7.32 -14.71
C GLN A 115 -0.77 -7.60 -13.54
N THR A 116 -1.25 -8.23 -12.46
CA THR A 116 -0.47 -8.41 -11.22
C THR A 116 -0.15 -9.87 -10.91
N GLU A 117 -0.81 -10.82 -11.57
CA GLU A 117 -0.73 -12.26 -11.27
C GLU A 117 0.69 -12.85 -11.32
N ASN A 118 1.57 -12.28 -12.15
CA ASN A 118 2.93 -12.77 -12.36
C ASN A 118 3.99 -11.95 -11.59
N ILE A 119 3.58 -10.92 -10.85
CA ILE A 119 4.51 -10.07 -10.09
C ILE A 119 4.99 -10.86 -8.87
N PRO A 120 6.32 -11.06 -8.70
CA PRO A 120 6.82 -11.63 -7.46
C PRO A 120 6.54 -10.69 -6.28
N VAL A 121 6.06 -11.25 -5.18
CA VAL A 121 5.68 -10.49 -3.98
C VAL A 121 6.57 -10.83 -2.80
N ALA A 122 6.83 -9.82 -1.97
CA ALA A 122 7.50 -9.98 -0.69
C ALA A 122 6.80 -9.17 0.40
N VAL A 123 7.04 -9.59 1.64
CA VAL A 123 6.64 -8.84 2.83
C VAL A 123 7.89 -8.27 3.50
N GLY A 124 7.84 -7.05 3.99
CA GLY A 124 8.85 -6.37 4.79
C GLY A 124 8.29 -5.92 6.15
N ASP A 125 9.19 -5.70 7.11
CA ASP A 125 8.81 -5.11 8.40
C ASP A 125 8.69 -3.58 8.22
N GLY A 126 7.55 -2.99 8.59
CA GLY A 126 7.34 -1.55 8.43
C GLY A 126 5.94 -1.07 8.84
N VAL A 127 5.59 0.15 8.47
CA VAL A 127 4.19 0.61 8.51
C VAL A 127 3.45 0.05 7.30
N PHE A 128 2.13 -0.10 7.38
CA PHE A 128 1.32 -0.46 6.21
C PHE A 128 1.62 0.50 5.06
N SER A 129 2.21 -0.06 4.02
CA SER A 129 2.63 0.62 2.80
C SER A 129 3.04 -0.41 1.76
N ILE A 130 3.17 0.02 0.52
CA ILE A 130 3.69 -0.80 -0.58
C ILE A 130 4.80 -0.05 -1.32
N TRP A 131 5.75 -0.80 -1.85
CA TRP A 131 6.55 -0.39 -2.98
C TRP A 131 5.94 -0.93 -4.29
N PRO A 132 5.13 -0.13 -5.01
CA PRO A 132 4.30 -0.61 -6.11
C PRO A 132 5.09 -0.67 -7.42
N ILE A 133 6.16 -1.47 -7.43
CA ILE A 133 6.97 -1.77 -8.62
C ILE A 133 7.08 -3.29 -8.78
N GLU A 134 7.70 -3.76 -9.86
CA GLU A 134 8.01 -5.18 -10.04
C GLU A 134 9.47 -5.44 -9.63
N PRO A 135 9.72 -6.31 -8.63
CA PRO A 135 8.77 -7.02 -7.77
C PRO A 135 8.16 -6.09 -6.71
N SER A 136 6.97 -6.45 -6.23
CA SER A 136 6.25 -5.64 -5.23
C SER A 136 6.63 -6.06 -3.82
N ILE A 137 6.89 -5.07 -2.96
CA ILE A 137 7.19 -5.29 -1.54
C ILE A 137 6.11 -4.61 -0.71
N TYR A 138 5.41 -5.41 0.09
CA TYR A 138 4.40 -4.94 1.04
C TYR A 138 5.02 -4.83 2.42
N PHE A 139 4.74 -3.75 3.12
CA PHE A 139 5.22 -3.54 4.49
C PHE A 139 4.08 -3.67 5.47
N THR A 140 4.36 -4.29 6.62
CA THR A 140 3.38 -4.42 7.70
C THR A 140 4.09 -4.55 9.05
N PRO A 141 3.49 -4.05 10.15
CA PRO A 141 4.08 -4.19 11.46
C PRO A 141 4.27 -5.66 11.85
N CYS A 142 5.40 -6.00 12.49
CA CYS A 142 5.72 -7.40 12.85
C CYS A 142 4.62 -8.09 13.68
N ALA A 143 3.93 -7.33 14.54
CA ALA A 143 2.82 -7.85 15.34
C ALA A 143 1.55 -8.11 14.49
N ALA A 144 1.32 -7.30 13.46
CA ALA A 144 0.17 -7.44 12.58
C ALA A 144 0.33 -8.59 11.57
N GLN A 145 1.56 -9.05 11.30
CA GLN A 145 1.83 -10.20 10.42
C GLN A 145 1.27 -11.52 10.96
N GLN A 146 1.03 -11.62 12.27
CA GLN A 146 0.66 -12.86 12.93
C GLN A 146 -0.84 -13.03 13.17
N GLY A 147 -1.63 -11.98 12.93
CA GLY A 147 -3.08 -11.99 13.16
C GLY A 147 -3.86 -11.59 11.92
N LEU A 148 -5.13 -11.92 11.89
CA LEU A 148 -6.03 -11.71 10.76
C LEU A 148 -6.61 -10.28 10.72
N LEU A 149 -6.80 -9.64 11.88
CA LEU A 149 -7.59 -8.39 11.96
C LEU A 149 -7.03 -7.25 11.12
N ASN A 150 -5.71 -7.13 10.96
CA ASN A 150 -5.10 -6.02 10.21
C ASN A 150 -4.77 -6.36 8.75
N LEU A 151 -4.84 -7.63 8.35
CA LEU A 151 -4.54 -8.04 6.98
C LEU A 151 -5.49 -7.45 5.92
N PRO A 152 -6.76 -7.09 6.19
CA PRO A 152 -7.59 -6.38 5.22
C PRO A 152 -6.99 -5.05 4.73
N ILE A 153 -6.03 -4.47 5.46
CA ILE A 153 -5.36 -3.23 5.02
C ILE A 153 -4.51 -3.47 3.76
N PHE A 154 -4.05 -4.71 3.49
CA PHE A 154 -3.32 -4.99 2.24
C PHE A 154 -4.14 -4.77 0.98
N PHE A 155 -5.48 -4.84 1.06
CA PHE A 155 -6.33 -4.54 -0.08
C PHE A 155 -6.28 -3.04 -0.44
N HIS A 156 -6.11 -2.16 0.55
CA HIS A 156 -5.81 -0.74 0.30
C HIS A 156 -4.46 -0.59 -0.40
N GLU A 157 -3.42 -1.24 0.11
CA GLU A 157 -2.08 -1.19 -0.48
C GLU A 157 -2.05 -1.73 -1.92
N PHE A 158 -2.85 -2.75 -2.21
CA PHE A 158 -3.03 -3.25 -3.58
C PHE A 158 -3.71 -2.21 -4.50
N GLY A 159 -4.56 -1.34 -3.95
CA GLY A 159 -5.08 -0.17 -4.67
C GLY A 159 -3.96 0.71 -5.24
N HIS A 160 -2.88 0.97 -4.49
CA HIS A 160 -1.74 1.75 -5.01
C HIS A 160 -1.04 1.05 -6.18
N LEU A 161 -0.96 -0.28 -6.15
CA LEU A 161 -0.43 -1.06 -7.28
C LEU A 161 -1.30 -0.90 -8.52
N LEU A 162 -2.62 -1.06 -8.38
CA LEU A 162 -3.56 -0.88 -9.49
C LEU A 162 -3.51 0.55 -10.05
N TYR A 163 -3.46 1.57 -9.18
CA TYR A 163 -3.30 2.96 -9.62
C TYR A 163 -2.04 3.13 -10.47
N ARG A 164 -0.94 2.48 -10.10
CA ARG A 164 0.33 2.56 -10.83
C ARG A 164 0.26 1.96 -12.23
N TYR A 165 -0.51 0.89 -12.42
CA TYR A 165 -0.69 0.23 -13.72
C TYR A 165 -1.62 1.01 -14.65
N HIS A 166 -2.60 1.73 -14.10
CA HIS A 166 -3.52 2.60 -14.84
C HIS A 166 -3.16 4.09 -14.68
N GLN A 167 -1.89 4.41 -14.44
CA GLN A 167 -1.48 5.73 -13.94
C GLN A 167 -1.93 6.88 -14.85
N GLN A 168 -1.95 6.67 -16.17
CA GLN A 168 -2.32 7.73 -17.09
C GLN A 168 -3.82 8.06 -16.97
N GLU A 169 -4.67 7.05 -17.09
CA GLU A 169 -6.12 7.13 -17.01
C GLU A 169 -6.56 7.64 -15.63
N MET A 170 -5.94 7.12 -14.57
CA MET A 170 -6.21 7.53 -13.20
C MET A 170 -5.84 9.00 -12.97
N ASN A 171 -4.71 9.47 -13.50
CA ASN A 171 -4.32 10.88 -13.40
C ASN A 171 -5.26 11.81 -14.18
N ASP A 172 -5.85 11.35 -15.28
CA ASP A 172 -6.86 12.12 -16.02
C ASP A 172 -8.15 12.24 -15.20
N LEU A 173 -8.61 11.16 -14.57
CA LEU A 173 -9.75 11.18 -13.64
C LEU A 173 -9.51 12.09 -12.42
N VAL A 174 -8.30 12.09 -11.87
CA VAL A 174 -7.92 13.02 -10.79
C VAL A 174 -8.01 14.48 -11.26
N ARG A 175 -7.52 14.81 -12.47
CA ARG A 175 -7.60 16.18 -13.00
C ARG A 175 -9.05 16.64 -13.19
N GLU A 176 -9.93 15.75 -13.64
CA GLU A 176 -11.36 16.04 -13.75
C GLU A 176 -11.97 16.33 -12.38
N LEU A 177 -11.65 15.53 -11.36
CA LEU A 177 -12.12 15.76 -9.99
C LEU A 177 -11.59 17.10 -9.44
N GLN A 178 -10.30 17.38 -9.62
CA GLN A 178 -9.69 18.65 -9.22
C GLN A 178 -10.39 19.86 -9.86
N ALA A 179 -10.72 19.77 -11.16
CA ALA A 179 -11.46 20.81 -11.85
C ALA A 179 -12.88 20.99 -11.27
N ALA A 180 -13.58 19.89 -10.98
CA ALA A 180 -14.91 19.94 -10.40
C ALA A 180 -14.90 20.56 -8.98
N ILE A 181 -13.97 20.14 -8.13
CA ILE A 181 -13.78 20.72 -6.79
C ILE A 181 -13.41 22.19 -6.88
N GLY A 182 -12.51 22.56 -7.80
CA GLY A 182 -12.17 23.95 -8.08
C GLY A 182 -13.39 24.80 -8.43
N GLY A 183 -14.38 24.24 -9.13
CA GLY A 183 -15.64 24.90 -9.46
C GLY A 183 -16.65 24.99 -8.31
N LEU A 184 -16.53 24.11 -7.30
CA LEU A 184 -17.37 24.12 -6.09
C LEU A 184 -16.82 25.04 -4.99
N LEU A 185 -15.52 25.37 -5.04
CA LEU A 185 -14.92 26.32 -4.11
C LEU A 185 -15.47 27.74 -4.34
N PRO A 186 -15.70 28.52 -3.27
CA PRO A 186 -16.17 29.90 -3.40
C PRO A 186 -15.25 30.71 -4.32
N LEU A 187 -15.85 31.46 -5.26
CA LEU A 187 -15.10 32.41 -6.09
C LEU A 187 -14.48 33.50 -5.24
N ALA A 188 -13.26 33.92 -5.58
CA ALA A 188 -12.69 35.11 -4.98
C ALA A 188 -13.60 36.32 -5.27
N VAL A 189 -13.82 37.14 -4.25
CA VAL A 189 -14.58 38.38 -4.43
C VAL A 189 -13.75 39.29 -5.32
N ASP A 190 -14.30 39.73 -6.45
CA ASP A 190 -13.63 40.62 -7.42
C ASP A 190 -13.30 41.97 -6.76
N ARG A 191 -12.17 41.99 -6.07
CA ARG A 191 -11.50 43.15 -5.47
C ARG A 191 -10.07 43.04 -5.94
N ASP A 192 -9.59 44.03 -6.66
CA ASP A 192 -8.22 44.09 -7.18
C ASP A 192 -7.24 44.41 -6.04
N ASP A 193 -7.14 43.50 -5.06
CA ASP A 193 -6.35 43.66 -3.84
C ASP A 193 -5.60 42.38 -3.45
N LYS A 194 -4.67 42.52 -2.51
CA LYS A 194 -3.85 41.44 -1.95
C LYS A 194 -4.67 40.31 -1.31
N TYR A 195 -5.93 40.58 -0.96
CA TYR A 195 -6.80 39.58 -0.33
C TYR A 195 -7.30 38.57 -1.37
N THR A 196 -7.60 39.02 -2.59
CA THR A 196 -7.94 38.16 -3.73
C THR A 196 -6.79 37.22 -4.11
N GLU A 197 -5.54 37.72 -4.13
CA GLU A 197 -4.37 36.88 -4.40
C GLU A 197 -4.19 35.76 -3.35
N ILE A 198 -4.38 36.07 -2.07
CA ILE A 198 -4.29 35.08 -0.98
C ILE A 198 -5.42 34.05 -1.08
N GLN A 199 -6.64 34.47 -1.46
CA GLN A 199 -7.76 33.57 -1.65
C GLN A 199 -7.52 32.59 -2.82
N GLU A 200 -7.01 33.07 -3.95
CA GLU A 200 -6.68 32.19 -5.08
C GLU A 200 -5.54 31.22 -4.75
N GLN A 201 -4.51 31.67 -4.03
CA GLN A 201 -3.44 30.78 -3.55
C GLN A 201 -3.98 29.67 -2.64
N ASN A 202 -4.87 30.01 -1.69
CA ASN A 202 -5.48 29.02 -0.82
C ASN A 202 -6.34 28.02 -1.61
N ARG A 203 -7.08 28.51 -2.61
CA ARG A 203 -7.90 27.69 -3.51
C ARG A 203 -7.03 26.73 -4.32
N GLU A 204 -5.91 27.20 -4.84
CA GLU A 204 -4.94 26.36 -5.56
C GLU A 204 -4.37 25.27 -4.65
N VAL A 205 -3.97 25.60 -3.41
CA VAL A 205 -3.47 24.61 -2.44
C VAL A 205 -4.51 23.52 -2.16
N ILE A 206 -5.78 23.90 -1.97
CA ILE A 206 -6.87 22.93 -1.76
C ILE A 206 -7.00 22.02 -2.98
N VAL A 207 -7.11 22.58 -4.19
CA VAL A 207 -7.26 21.79 -5.43
C VAL A 207 -6.07 20.86 -5.65
N GLN A 208 -4.84 21.33 -5.43
CA GLN A 208 -3.65 20.49 -5.57
C GLN A 208 -3.62 19.34 -4.56
N LYS A 209 -4.13 19.56 -3.35
CA LYS A 209 -4.21 18.52 -2.30
C LYS A 209 -5.05 17.31 -2.74
N TRP A 210 -6.09 17.57 -3.54
CA TRP A 210 -6.93 16.51 -4.08
C TRP A 210 -6.20 15.52 -4.98
N TYR A 211 -5.00 15.82 -5.48
CA TYR A 211 -4.20 14.85 -6.22
C TYR A 211 -3.82 13.63 -5.37
N THR A 212 -3.25 13.84 -4.18
CA THR A 212 -2.86 12.73 -3.30
C THR A 212 -4.05 12.19 -2.53
N TRP A 213 -5.02 13.04 -2.14
CA TRP A 213 -6.19 12.59 -1.41
C TRP A 213 -7.07 11.65 -2.22
N THR A 214 -7.26 11.92 -3.52
CA THR A 214 -8.05 11.05 -4.40
C THR A 214 -7.42 9.67 -4.53
N GLN A 215 -6.08 9.58 -4.59
CA GLN A 215 -5.38 8.29 -4.60
C GLN A 215 -5.70 7.47 -3.35
N GLU A 216 -5.67 8.10 -2.18
CA GLU A 216 -5.98 7.43 -0.90
C GLU A 216 -7.45 6.99 -0.83
N PHE A 217 -8.38 7.85 -1.24
CA PHE A 217 -9.81 7.51 -1.27
C PHE A 217 -10.13 6.40 -2.27
N TYR A 218 -9.44 6.38 -3.40
CA TYR A 218 -9.51 5.27 -4.36
C TYR A 218 -9.00 3.97 -3.74
N CYS A 219 -7.84 4.01 -3.06
CA CYS A 219 -7.31 2.82 -2.39
C CYS A 219 -8.23 2.33 -1.26
N ASP A 220 -8.91 3.22 -0.54
CA ASP A 220 -9.97 2.85 0.42
C ASP A 220 -11.15 2.18 -0.26
N ALA A 221 -11.57 2.69 -1.41
CA ALA A 221 -12.66 2.10 -2.19
C ALA A 221 -12.29 0.71 -2.72
N VAL A 222 -11.04 0.51 -3.19
CA VAL A 222 -10.50 -0.81 -3.55
C VAL A 222 -10.49 -1.74 -2.33
N GLY A 223 -9.99 -1.24 -1.19
CA GLY A 223 -9.98 -1.99 0.08
C GLY A 223 -11.35 -2.56 0.42
N PHE A 224 -12.39 -1.71 0.36
CA PHE A 224 -13.77 -2.13 0.62
C PHE A 224 -14.34 -3.02 -0.48
N MET A 225 -14.15 -2.69 -1.76
CA MET A 225 -14.69 -3.45 -2.89
C MET A 225 -14.15 -4.89 -2.93
N MET A 226 -12.90 -5.10 -2.53
CA MET A 226 -12.28 -6.42 -2.60
C MET A 226 -12.49 -7.28 -1.36
N SER A 227 -12.61 -6.67 -0.17
CA SER A 227 -12.63 -7.40 1.10
C SER A 227 -13.87 -7.16 1.96
N GLY A 228 -14.73 -6.22 1.56
CA GLY A 228 -16.01 -5.95 2.20
C GLY A 228 -15.88 -5.35 3.60
N PRO A 229 -16.79 -5.71 4.53
CA PRO A 229 -16.81 -5.19 5.89
C PRO A 229 -15.49 -5.33 6.67
N SER A 230 -14.72 -6.40 6.40
CA SER A 230 -13.44 -6.64 7.09
C SER A 230 -12.45 -5.48 6.92
N PHE A 231 -12.35 -4.88 5.73
CA PHE A 231 -11.52 -3.69 5.52
C PHE A 231 -12.03 -2.49 6.31
N ALA A 232 -13.34 -2.24 6.25
CA ALA A 232 -13.96 -1.14 6.99
C ALA A 232 -13.60 -1.18 8.48
N TYR A 233 -13.73 -2.35 9.10
CA TYR A 233 -13.39 -2.52 10.50
C TYR A 233 -11.89 -2.44 10.78
N ALA A 234 -11.05 -3.08 9.97
CA ALA A 234 -9.60 -3.05 10.12
C ALA A 234 -9.04 -1.64 10.01
N PHE A 235 -9.42 -0.95 8.95
CA PHE A 235 -8.99 0.42 8.68
C PHE A 235 -9.43 1.38 9.78
N SER A 236 -10.71 1.27 10.19
CA SER A 236 -11.24 2.05 11.31
C SER A 236 -10.49 1.77 12.62
N MET A 237 -10.31 0.51 13.01
CA MET A 237 -9.61 0.16 14.24
C MET A 237 -8.17 0.67 14.22
N TYR A 238 -7.45 0.46 13.11
CA TYR A 238 -6.07 0.86 12.93
C TYR A 238 -5.86 2.38 13.07
N LEU A 239 -6.79 3.18 12.55
CA LEU A 239 -6.65 4.63 12.59
C LEU A 239 -7.16 5.26 13.90
N ARG A 240 -8.17 4.68 14.55
CA ARG A 240 -8.70 5.22 15.82
C ARG A 240 -7.64 5.25 16.93
N ILE A 241 -6.68 4.33 16.92
CA ILE A 241 -5.60 4.27 17.91
C ILE A 241 -4.50 5.34 17.70
N LEU A 242 -4.50 6.06 16.57
CA LEU A 242 -3.50 7.08 16.26
C LEU A 242 -3.76 8.43 16.95
N GLY A 243 -4.89 8.59 17.66
CA GLY A 243 -5.16 9.75 18.50
C GLY A 243 -5.70 10.97 17.73
N ARG A 244 -5.48 12.18 18.27
CA ARG A 244 -6.16 13.42 17.83
C ARG A 244 -5.95 13.77 16.35
N THR A 245 -4.79 13.47 15.79
CA THR A 245 -4.44 13.76 14.38
C THR A 245 -5.25 12.94 13.38
N ALA A 246 -5.85 11.82 13.80
CA ALA A 246 -6.78 11.06 12.97
C ALA A 246 -8.12 11.80 12.74
N TYR A 247 -8.48 12.70 13.65
CA TYR A 247 -9.77 13.40 13.65
C TYR A 247 -9.66 14.85 13.20
N TYR A 248 -8.52 15.50 13.45
CA TYR A 248 -8.36 16.92 13.16
C TYR A 248 -6.91 17.28 12.86
N LEU A 249 -6.74 18.14 11.85
CA LEU A 249 -5.51 18.84 11.52
C LEU A 249 -5.85 20.32 11.29
N SER A 250 -4.94 21.21 11.68
CA SER A 250 -5.07 22.63 11.34
C SER A 250 -4.96 22.85 9.82
N VAL A 251 -5.45 24.00 9.33
CA VAL A 251 -5.37 24.36 7.89
C VAL A 251 -3.94 24.32 7.35
N GLU A 252 -2.96 24.76 8.15
CA GLU A 252 -1.54 24.70 7.79
C GLU A 252 -1.03 23.25 7.70
N GLU A 253 -1.43 22.38 8.63
CA GLU A 253 -1.09 20.96 8.62
C GLU A 253 -1.77 20.23 7.45
N LEU A 254 -3.04 20.53 7.15
CA LEU A 254 -3.75 20.00 5.98
C LEU A 254 -3.03 20.35 4.68
N GLY A 255 -2.56 21.59 4.55
CA GLY A 255 -1.75 22.04 3.41
C GLY A 255 -0.45 21.24 3.23
N ARG A 256 0.12 20.69 4.31
CA ARG A 256 1.37 19.92 4.29
C ARG A 256 1.18 18.40 4.36
N SER A 257 0.00 17.93 4.73
CA SER A 257 -0.28 16.50 4.90
C SER A 257 -0.19 15.75 3.56
N SER A 258 0.41 14.57 3.58
CA SER A 258 0.40 13.63 2.44
C SER A 258 -0.93 12.90 2.31
N HIS A 259 -1.62 12.65 3.43
CA HIS A 259 -2.88 11.90 3.49
C HIS A 259 -4.07 12.79 3.89
N PRO A 260 -5.31 12.43 3.52
CA PRO A 260 -6.51 13.02 4.10
C PRO A 260 -6.59 12.75 5.60
N VAL A 261 -7.36 13.58 6.31
CA VAL A 261 -7.75 13.30 7.70
C VAL A 261 -8.51 11.98 7.71
N ALA A 262 -8.13 11.07 8.62
CA ALA A 262 -8.72 9.73 8.67
C ALA A 262 -10.24 9.76 8.84
N TRP A 263 -10.78 10.72 9.59
CA TRP A 263 -12.22 10.86 9.76
C TRP A 263 -12.98 11.10 8.44
N ILE A 264 -12.41 11.90 7.51
CA ILE A 264 -12.99 12.09 6.16
C ILE A 264 -13.02 10.75 5.41
N ARG A 265 -11.93 9.98 5.48
CA ARG A 265 -11.83 8.65 4.84
C ARG A 265 -12.92 7.71 5.35
N ILE A 266 -13.22 7.77 6.64
CA ILE A 266 -14.26 6.97 7.28
C ILE A 266 -15.66 7.40 6.85
N HIS A 267 -15.92 8.69 6.69
CA HIS A 267 -17.19 9.16 6.13
C HIS A 267 -17.44 8.65 4.71
N LEU A 268 -16.42 8.72 3.84
CA LEU A 268 -16.49 8.19 2.48
C LEU A 268 -16.69 6.67 2.46
N LEU A 269 -16.00 5.95 3.35
CA LEU A 269 -16.11 4.50 3.49
C LEU A 269 -17.48 4.07 4.02
N ALA A 270 -18.03 4.78 5.01
CA ALA A 270 -19.37 4.54 5.54
C ALA A 270 -20.44 4.82 4.48
N ASP A 271 -20.28 5.88 3.70
CA ASP A 271 -21.18 6.18 2.58
C ASP A 271 -21.15 5.06 1.51
N ARG A 272 -19.97 4.59 1.12
CA ARG A 272 -19.83 3.45 0.20
C ARG A 272 -20.43 2.16 0.77
N ALA A 273 -20.19 1.85 2.04
CA ALA A 273 -20.81 0.70 2.72
C ALA A 273 -22.35 0.80 2.69
N ARG A 274 -22.91 1.99 2.93
CA ARG A 274 -24.37 2.23 2.85
C ARG A 274 -24.92 2.01 1.44
N GLN A 275 -24.23 2.53 0.42
CA GLN A 275 -24.64 2.40 -0.99
C GLN A 275 -24.61 0.95 -1.49
N THR A 276 -23.74 0.13 -0.90
CA THR A 276 -23.57 -1.30 -1.25
C THR A 276 -24.40 -2.24 -0.36
N GLY A 277 -25.28 -1.71 0.50
CA GLY A 277 -26.21 -2.49 1.33
C GLY A 277 -25.70 -2.84 2.74
N TYR A 278 -24.47 -2.48 3.09
CA TYR A 278 -23.86 -2.70 4.40
C TYR A 278 -24.17 -1.57 5.39
N VAL A 279 -25.46 -1.24 5.52
CA VAL A 279 -25.93 -0.11 6.34
C VAL A 279 -25.52 -0.25 7.80
N GLY A 280 -25.54 -1.46 8.36
CA GLY A 280 -25.11 -1.71 9.74
C GLY A 280 -23.62 -1.41 9.98
N VAL A 281 -22.77 -1.73 9.00
CA VAL A 281 -21.33 -1.40 9.05
C VAL A 281 -21.14 0.12 9.01
N ALA A 282 -21.84 0.81 8.11
CA ALA A 282 -21.78 2.26 7.99
C ALA A 282 -22.15 2.97 9.30
N ILE A 283 -23.26 2.54 9.94
CA ILE A 283 -23.71 3.10 11.22
C ILE A 283 -22.67 2.86 12.31
N ASP A 284 -22.17 1.62 12.46
CA ASP A 284 -21.20 1.28 13.49
C ASP A 284 -19.88 2.06 13.35
N LEU A 285 -19.42 2.28 12.11
CA LEU A 285 -18.25 3.14 11.85
C LEU A 285 -18.50 4.57 12.32
N GLU A 286 -19.59 5.19 11.87
CA GLU A 286 -19.90 6.58 12.21
C GLU A 286 -20.09 6.76 13.71
N GLU A 287 -20.82 5.87 14.38
CA GLU A 287 -21.06 5.92 15.83
C GLU A 287 -19.75 5.85 16.62
N LYS A 288 -18.88 4.88 16.33
CA LYS A 288 -17.61 4.73 17.06
C LYS A 288 -16.67 5.90 16.86
N TRP A 289 -16.62 6.49 15.66
CA TRP A 289 -15.79 7.67 15.40
C TRP A 289 -16.37 8.93 16.06
N ASN A 290 -17.69 9.10 16.03
CA ASN A 290 -18.37 10.19 16.73
C ASN A 290 -18.18 10.13 18.25
N GLU A 291 -18.21 8.94 18.85
CA GLU A 291 -17.97 8.75 20.28
C GLU A 291 -16.58 9.27 20.69
N VAL A 292 -15.53 8.87 19.96
CA VAL A 292 -14.16 9.30 20.23
C VAL A 292 -13.98 10.79 19.95
N ALA A 293 -14.51 11.30 18.84
CA ALA A 293 -14.44 12.73 18.52
C ALA A 293 -15.12 13.59 19.61
N THR A 294 -16.27 13.15 20.12
CA THR A 294 -16.99 13.80 21.22
C THR A 294 -16.15 13.79 22.50
N ALA A 295 -15.56 12.64 22.85
CA ALA A 295 -14.69 12.52 24.02
C ALA A 295 -13.45 13.42 23.93
N LEU A 296 -12.93 13.67 22.72
CA LEU A 296 -11.79 14.55 22.47
C LEU A 296 -12.18 16.03 22.29
N GLY A 297 -13.47 16.36 22.31
CA GLY A 297 -14.00 17.71 22.08
C GLY A 297 -13.65 18.26 20.69
N ILE A 298 -13.67 17.40 19.67
CA ILE A 298 -13.32 17.78 18.30
C ILE A 298 -14.59 18.20 17.56
N ILE A 299 -14.49 19.33 16.87
CA ILE A 299 -15.50 19.82 15.93
C ILE A 299 -14.90 19.67 14.54
N GLU A 300 -15.65 19.08 13.63
CA GLU A 300 -15.23 18.83 12.26
C GLU A 300 -15.14 20.17 11.49
N ASP A 301 -13.92 20.58 11.17
CA ASP A 301 -13.62 21.72 10.30
C ASP A 301 -12.33 21.44 9.54
N TYR A 302 -12.42 21.50 8.21
CA TYR A 302 -11.31 21.22 7.31
C TYR A 302 -10.85 22.44 6.54
N GLY A 303 -11.25 23.65 6.93
CA GLY A 303 -10.75 24.90 6.32
C GLY A 303 -10.97 24.98 4.80
N GLY A 304 -12.06 24.38 4.30
CA GLY A 304 -12.38 24.32 2.88
C GLY A 304 -11.73 23.18 2.09
N PHE A 305 -10.82 22.39 2.70
CA PHE A 305 -10.24 21.22 2.03
C PHE A 305 -11.27 20.12 1.74
N TYR A 306 -12.30 20.02 2.58
CA TYR A 306 -13.44 19.14 2.36
C TYR A 306 -14.75 19.85 2.72
N ASN A 307 -15.80 19.54 1.97
CA ASN A 307 -17.16 19.98 2.20
C ASN A 307 -18.12 18.87 1.76
N GLN A 308 -19.24 18.69 2.46
CA GLN A 308 -20.22 17.65 2.13
C GLN A 308 -20.76 17.77 0.70
N SER A 309 -20.78 18.97 0.12
CA SER A 309 -21.15 19.19 -1.28
C SER A 309 -20.19 18.54 -2.30
N PHE A 310 -18.98 18.18 -1.90
CA PHE A 310 -18.01 17.49 -2.74
C PHE A 310 -18.33 15.99 -2.86
N LEU A 311 -19.07 15.42 -1.89
CA LEU A 311 -19.30 13.98 -1.81
C LEU A 311 -19.85 13.36 -3.10
N PRO A 312 -20.87 13.92 -3.78
CA PRO A 312 -21.39 13.33 -5.01
C PRO A 312 -20.35 13.22 -6.12
N VAL A 313 -19.52 14.26 -6.31
CA VAL A 313 -18.50 14.24 -7.36
C VAL A 313 -17.31 13.35 -7.00
N ILE A 314 -16.96 13.26 -5.71
CA ILE A 314 -15.95 12.31 -5.23
C ILE A 314 -16.41 10.89 -5.50
N GLN A 315 -17.62 10.51 -5.05
CA GLN A 315 -18.12 9.14 -5.23
C GLN A 315 -18.19 8.74 -6.70
N GLN A 316 -18.72 9.62 -7.55
CA GLN A 316 -18.76 9.37 -8.99
C GLN A 316 -17.36 9.12 -9.56
N LYS A 317 -16.37 9.94 -9.20
CA LYS A 317 -15.00 9.78 -9.70
C LYS A 317 -14.31 8.55 -9.15
N LEU A 318 -14.60 8.16 -7.91
CA LEU A 318 -14.14 6.88 -7.36
C LEU A 318 -14.76 5.70 -8.11
N ASP A 319 -16.03 5.76 -8.49
CA ASP A 319 -16.67 4.70 -9.28
C ASP A 319 -16.09 4.61 -10.71
N ASP A 320 -15.79 5.76 -11.34
CA ASP A 320 -15.06 5.80 -12.62
C ASP A 320 -13.68 5.12 -12.49
N MET A 321 -12.95 5.41 -11.40
CA MET A 321 -11.65 4.82 -11.12
C MET A 321 -11.71 3.30 -10.87
N LEU A 322 -12.70 2.83 -10.12
CA LEU A 322 -12.91 1.39 -9.90
C LEU A 322 -13.32 0.69 -11.20
N THR A 323 -14.04 1.38 -12.08
CA THR A 323 -14.37 0.86 -13.41
C THR A 323 -13.11 0.70 -14.28
N GLU A 324 -12.22 1.68 -14.24
CA GLU A 324 -10.96 1.67 -14.98
C GLU A 324 -10.03 0.53 -14.52
N THR A 325 -9.87 0.35 -13.21
CA THR A 325 -8.94 -0.64 -12.65
C THR A 325 -9.54 -2.01 -12.40
N SER A 326 -10.87 -2.13 -12.46
CA SER A 326 -11.61 -3.39 -12.35
C SER A 326 -11.12 -4.33 -11.22
N PRO A 327 -10.97 -3.86 -9.97
CA PRO A 327 -10.54 -4.74 -8.88
C PRO A 327 -11.61 -5.82 -8.63
N ARG A 328 -11.18 -7.00 -8.19
CA ARG A 328 -12.10 -8.11 -7.91
C ARG A 328 -13.09 -7.72 -6.81
N GLU A 329 -14.38 -7.74 -7.11
CA GLU A 329 -15.43 -7.60 -6.10
C GLU A 329 -15.48 -8.81 -5.16
N PHE A 330 -15.72 -8.57 -3.86
CA PHE A 330 -16.04 -9.66 -2.93
C PHE A 330 -17.39 -10.30 -3.32
N LEU A 331 -17.54 -11.60 -3.01
CA LEU A 331 -18.80 -12.32 -3.18
C LEU A 331 -19.62 -12.26 -1.89
N GLU A 332 -20.94 -12.21 -2.01
CA GLU A 332 -21.84 -12.24 -0.85
C GLU A 332 -21.63 -13.49 0.03
N SER A 333 -21.22 -14.61 -0.56
CA SER A 333 -20.89 -15.82 0.19
C SER A 333 -19.65 -15.66 1.08
N GLU A 334 -18.72 -14.76 0.73
CA GLU A 334 -17.47 -14.51 1.48
C GLU A 334 -17.70 -13.62 2.70
N VAL A 335 -18.68 -12.72 2.63
CA VAL A 335 -19.01 -11.78 3.71
C VAL A 335 -20.18 -12.26 4.58
N SER A 336 -20.88 -13.32 4.16
CA SER A 336 -21.95 -13.93 4.94
C SER A 336 -21.43 -14.71 6.16
N ASN A 337 -22.12 -14.58 7.31
CA ASN A 337 -21.77 -15.25 8.57
C ASN A 337 -22.04 -16.77 8.59
N HIS A 338 -22.28 -17.40 7.44
CA HIS A 338 -22.72 -18.80 7.34
C HIS A 338 -21.59 -19.80 7.06
N GLN A 339 -20.34 -19.36 6.96
CA GLN A 339 -19.23 -20.27 6.69
C GLN A 339 -18.81 -21.08 7.92
N SER A 340 -18.72 -22.40 7.78
CA SER A 340 -18.13 -23.27 8.79
C SER A 340 -16.61 -23.18 8.79
N GLN A 341 -15.99 -23.33 9.97
CA GLN A 341 -14.54 -23.23 10.22
C GLN A 341 -13.65 -24.09 9.31
N SER A 342 -14.17 -25.18 8.72
CA SER A 342 -13.38 -26.17 7.98
C SER A 342 -13.22 -25.91 6.49
N THR A 343 -13.78 -24.82 5.94
CA THR A 343 -13.83 -24.59 4.49
C THR A 343 -13.86 -23.10 4.16
N PHE A 344 -12.80 -22.35 4.51
CA PHE A 344 -12.66 -21.00 3.98
C PHE A 344 -12.45 -21.08 2.47
N THR A 345 -13.40 -20.52 1.71
CA THR A 345 -13.38 -20.56 0.25
C THR A 345 -12.43 -19.53 -0.36
N SER A 346 -12.01 -18.54 0.43
CA SER A 346 -11.04 -17.51 0.05
C SER A 346 -10.46 -16.83 1.29
N PRO A 347 -9.35 -16.06 1.14
CA PRO A 347 -8.85 -15.20 2.20
C PRO A 347 -9.86 -14.13 2.62
N VAL A 348 -10.67 -13.60 1.69
CA VAL A 348 -11.71 -12.60 2.03
C VAL A 348 -12.72 -13.17 3.02
N ALA A 349 -13.10 -14.44 2.85
CA ALA A 349 -14.02 -15.09 3.76
C ALA A 349 -13.44 -15.31 5.17
N LEU A 350 -12.17 -15.72 5.24
CA LEU A 350 -11.45 -15.84 6.50
C LEU A 350 -11.42 -14.49 7.25
N LEU A 351 -11.09 -13.41 6.55
CA LEU A 351 -10.94 -12.09 7.16
C LEU A 351 -12.27 -11.50 7.64
N ASN A 352 -13.37 -11.68 6.90
CA ASN A 352 -14.69 -11.26 7.37
C ASN A 352 -15.16 -12.10 8.57
N MET A 353 -14.92 -13.42 8.56
CA MET A 353 -15.20 -14.27 9.72
C MET A 353 -14.38 -13.84 10.94
N ALA A 354 -13.11 -13.47 10.77
CA ALA A 354 -12.25 -13.00 11.85
C ALA A 354 -12.82 -11.75 12.52
N TRP A 355 -13.24 -10.77 11.72
CA TRP A 355 -13.90 -9.58 12.24
C TRP A 355 -15.23 -9.87 12.91
N HIS A 356 -16.04 -10.78 12.36
CA HIS A 356 -17.28 -11.19 13.00
C HIS A 356 -17.03 -11.82 14.37
N LYS A 357 -16.06 -12.74 14.46
CA LYS A 357 -15.68 -13.41 15.72
C LYS A 357 -15.14 -12.43 16.75
N PHE A 358 -14.26 -11.53 16.34
CA PHE A 358 -13.69 -10.52 17.25
C PHE A 358 -14.75 -9.55 17.78
N LEU A 359 -15.73 -9.16 16.95
CA LEU A 359 -16.80 -8.25 17.37
C LEU A 359 -17.84 -8.93 18.26
N ASP A 360 -18.08 -10.23 18.08
CA ASP A 360 -19.02 -11.02 18.89
C ASP A 360 -18.44 -11.40 20.26
N ASP A 361 -17.20 -11.90 20.28
CA ASP A 361 -16.50 -12.31 21.50
C ASP A 361 -14.97 -12.05 21.39
N PRO A 362 -14.51 -10.84 21.77
CA PRO A 362 -13.10 -10.49 21.69
C PRO A 362 -12.22 -11.26 22.69
N ASP A 363 -12.80 -11.77 23.79
CA ASP A 363 -12.04 -12.45 24.84
C ASP A 363 -11.61 -13.86 24.39
N THR A 364 -12.43 -14.55 23.58
CA THR A 364 -12.12 -15.88 23.06
C THR A 364 -11.59 -15.89 21.62
N TYR A 365 -11.54 -14.71 20.97
CA TYR A 365 -11.06 -14.57 19.58
C TYR A 365 -9.69 -15.19 19.32
N GLY A 366 -8.74 -15.00 20.24
CA GLY A 366 -7.36 -15.49 20.05
C GLY A 366 -7.28 -17.01 19.89
N GLU A 367 -8.05 -17.77 20.69
CA GLU A 367 -8.08 -19.23 20.60
C GLU A 367 -8.66 -19.71 19.26
N TRP A 368 -9.63 -18.98 18.72
CA TRP A 368 -10.21 -19.26 17.41
C TRP A 368 -9.25 -18.90 16.27
N GLU A 369 -8.58 -17.75 16.37
CA GLU A 369 -7.70 -17.22 15.33
C GLU A 369 -6.53 -18.17 15.04
N GLU A 370 -5.91 -18.73 16.07
CA GLU A 370 -4.79 -19.67 15.92
C GLU A 370 -5.18 -20.87 15.05
N GLY A 371 -6.30 -21.54 15.37
CA GLY A 371 -6.78 -22.68 14.59
C GLY A 371 -7.23 -22.31 13.17
N ALA A 372 -7.79 -21.10 12.99
CA ALA A 372 -8.19 -20.62 11.67
C ALA A 372 -6.99 -20.33 10.76
N ILE A 373 -5.91 -19.75 11.31
CA ILE A 373 -4.67 -19.49 10.59
C ILE A 373 -4.00 -20.81 10.18
N GLU A 374 -3.89 -21.79 11.08
CA GLU A 374 -3.29 -23.09 10.77
C GLU A 374 -4.04 -23.77 9.61
N SER A 375 -5.37 -23.84 9.69
CA SER A 375 -6.20 -24.41 8.63
C SER A 375 -6.06 -23.65 7.30
N PHE A 376 -5.99 -22.33 7.34
CA PHE A 376 -5.79 -21.51 6.14
C PHE A 376 -4.43 -21.76 5.50
N LEU A 377 -3.36 -21.87 6.29
CA LEU A 377 -2.01 -22.13 5.79
C LEU A 377 -1.85 -23.50 5.12
N GLU A 378 -2.73 -24.46 5.41
CA GLU A 378 -2.79 -25.79 4.78
C GLU A 378 -3.63 -25.85 3.49
N THR A 379 -4.42 -24.82 3.18
CA THR A 379 -5.33 -24.83 2.02
C THR A 379 -4.62 -24.48 0.70
N ASP A 380 -4.81 -25.25 -0.37
CA ASP A 380 -4.34 -24.88 -1.72
C ASP A 380 -5.40 -24.04 -2.45
N PHE A 381 -5.00 -22.92 -3.05
CA PHE A 381 -5.86 -22.02 -3.83
C PHE A 381 -5.40 -21.90 -5.27
#